data_AF-A0A2V7EBG6-F1
#
_entry.id   AF-A0A2V7EBG6-F1
#
_cell.length_a   1.000
_cell.length_b   1.000
_cell.length_c   1.000
_cell.angle_alpha   90.00
_cell.angle_beta   90.00
_cell.angle_gamma   90.00
#
_symmetry.space_group_name_H-M   'P 1'
#
loop_
_entity.id
_entity.type
_entity.pdbx_description
1 polymer ?
#
loop_
_entity_poly.entity_id
_entity_poly.type
_entity_poly.pdbx_seq_one_letter_code
_entity_poly.pdbx_strand_id
1 'polypeptide(L)' 'MELETRSLTLVPCSPEHLLALIDKPDQFEQAFGLPVADGLHEFYVSDDVSPDWLAALRSSSGPDPWRHGFFVVHRENRS' A
#
# COMPACT_ATOMS: atom_id res chain seq x y z
N MET A 1 -11.55 -0.87 7.77
CA MET A 1 -11.90 -2.19 8.32
C MET A 1 -10.88 -3.17 7.77
N GLU A 2 -10.10 -3.81 8.62
CA GLU A 2 -9.11 -4.82 8.23
C GLU A 2 -9.80 -6.19 8.11
N LEU A 3 -9.26 -7.06 7.25
CA LEU A 3 -9.76 -8.43 7.12
C LEU A 3 -8.74 -9.40 7.69
N GLU A 4 -9.15 -10.12 8.72
CA GLU A 4 -8.27 -11.04 9.45
C GLU A 4 -8.42 -12.47 8.93
N THR A 5 -7.30 -13.15 8.76
CA THR A 5 -7.22 -14.58 8.43
C THR A 5 -6.43 -15.33 9.50
N ARG A 6 -6.23 -16.65 9.31
CA ARG A 6 -5.49 -17.48 10.27
C ARG A 6 -4.08 -16.94 10.57
N SER A 7 -3.37 -16.47 9.55
CA SER A 7 -1.96 -16.07 9.67
C SER A 7 -1.66 -14.68 9.09
N LEU A 8 -2.60 -14.11 8.35
CA LEU A 8 -2.43 -12.84 7.63
C LEU A 8 -3.52 -11.85 8.03
N THR A 9 -3.17 -10.57 8.03
CA THR A 9 -4.08 -9.43 8.09
C THR A 9 -4.05 -8.73 6.73
N LEU A 10 -5.21 -8.52 6.14
CA LEU A 10 -5.37 -7.72 4.93
C LEU A 10 -5.74 -6.29 5.35
N VAL A 11 -4.81 -5.37 5.16
CA VAL A 11 -4.99 -3.96 5.49
C VAL A 11 -5.34 -3.22 4.19
N PRO A 12 -6.53 -2.61 4.07
CA PRO A 12 -6.88 -1.84 2.88
C PRO A 12 -5.86 -0.75 2.60
N CYS A 13 -5.38 -0.68 1.35
CA CYS A 13 -4.44 0.35 0.95
C CYS A 13 -5.14 1.72 0.99
N SER A 14 -4.61 2.64 1.78
CA SER A 14 -4.98 4.05 1.68
C SER A 14 -4.23 4.69 0.50
N PRO A 15 -4.83 5.69 -0.17
CA PRO A 15 -4.12 6.48 -1.18
C PRO A 15 -2.84 7.09 -0.62
N GLU A 16 -2.88 7.54 0.63
CA GLU A 16 -1.77 8.17 1.33
C GLU A 16 -0.57 7.23 1.47
N HIS A 17 -0.80 5.97 1.85
CA HIS A 17 0.26 4.97 1.96
C HIS A 17 0.83 4.62 0.58
N LEU A 18 -0.01 4.43 -0.44
CA LEU A 18 0.46 4.13 -1.79
C LEU A 18 1.25 5.29 -2.40
N LEU A 19 0.83 6.53 -2.17
CA LEU A 19 1.58 7.72 -2.61
C LEU A 19 2.89 7.89 -1.84
N ALA A 20 2.90 7.61 -0.53
CA ALA A 20 4.15 7.57 0.23
C ALA A 20 5.11 6.51 -0.33
N LEU A 21 4.61 5.32 -0.65
CA LEU A 21 5.39 4.27 -1.28
C LEU A 21 5.97 4.70 -2.63
N ILE A 22 5.24 5.46 -3.44
CA ILE A 22 5.70 5.94 -4.76
C ILE A 22 6.68 7.10 -4.63
N ASP A 23 6.33 8.14 -3.88
CA ASP A 23 7.04 9.43 -3.92
C ASP A 23 8.14 9.52 -2.84
N LYS A 24 7.95 8.86 -1.69
CA LYS A 24 8.77 9.01 -0.48
C LYS A 24 8.80 7.71 0.34
N PRO A 25 9.48 6.66 -0.13
CA PRO A 25 9.46 5.35 0.53
C PRO A 25 9.90 5.43 2.02
N ASP A 26 10.79 6.35 2.38
CA ASP A 26 11.18 6.59 3.78
C ASP A 26 10.03 7.04 4.69
N GLN A 27 8.99 7.67 4.13
CA GLN A 27 7.78 8.08 4.86
C GLN A 27 6.73 6.98 4.91
N PHE A 28 6.80 5.99 4.02
CA PHE A 28 5.89 4.85 4.03
C PHE A 28 5.99 4.09 5.35
N GLU A 29 7.21 3.74 5.78
CA GLU A 29 7.40 2.97 7.01
C GLU A 29 6.92 3.73 8.24
N GLN A 30 7.09 5.05 8.25
CA GLN A 30 6.60 5.91 9.34
C GLN A 30 5.07 5.97 9.39
N ALA A 31 4.41 5.99 8.24
CA ALA A 31 2.95 6.06 8.15
C ALA A 31 2.28 4.69 8.36
N PHE A 32 2.85 3.64 7.77
CA PHE A 32 2.29 2.30 7.75
C PHE A 32 2.78 1.42 8.91
N GLY A 33 3.93 1.73 9.50
CA GLY A 33 4.51 1.03 10.66
C GLY A 33 5.26 -0.26 10.33
N LEU A 34 5.39 -0.60 9.04
CA LEU A 34 6.12 -1.78 8.56
C LEU A 34 7.02 -1.40 7.38
N PRO A 35 8.16 -2.09 7.21
CA PRO A 35 9.04 -1.84 6.10
C PRO A 35 8.39 -2.17 4.76
N VAL A 36 8.82 -1.47 3.72
CA VAL A 36 8.42 -1.79 2.34
C VAL A 36 9.00 -3.15 1.97
N ALA A 37 8.20 -3.99 1.31
CA ALA A 37 8.68 -5.27 0.80
C ALA A 37 9.67 -5.05 -0.36
N ASP A 38 10.71 -5.88 -0.43
CA ASP A 38 11.72 -5.82 -1.49
C ASP A 38 11.07 -5.79 -2.89
N GLY A 39 11.47 -4.83 -3.74
CA GLY A 39 10.98 -4.68 -5.11
C GLY A 39 9.62 -3.99 -5.24
N LEU A 40 8.91 -3.72 -4.14
CA LEU A 40 7.57 -3.14 -4.20
C LEU A 40 7.61 -1.68 -4.63
N HIS A 41 8.55 -0.89 -4.10
CA HIS A 41 8.75 0.50 -4.53
C HIS A 41 9.12 0.57 -6.01
N GLU A 42 10.07 -0.26 -6.44
CA GLU A 42 10.55 -0.34 -7.82
C GLU A 42 9.43 -0.69 -8.80
N PHE A 43 8.54 -1.60 -8.42
CA PHE A 43 7.33 -1.90 -9.21
C PHE A 43 6.43 -0.67 -9.34
N TYR A 44 6.19 0.07 -8.25
CA TYR A 44 5.29 1.20 -8.26
C TYR A 44 5.78 2.41 -9.06
N VAL A 45 7.09 2.52 -9.29
CA VAL A 45 7.72 3.57 -10.11
C VAL A 45 8.07 3.09 -11.53
N SER A 46 7.80 1.84 -11.88
CA SER A 46 8.04 1.32 -13.23
C SER A 46 6.95 1.74 -14.22
N ASP A 47 7.24 1.57 -15.51
CA ASP A 47 6.27 1.80 -16.59
C ASP A 47 5.15 0.73 -16.65
N ASP A 48 5.22 -0.31 -15.79
CA ASP A 48 4.17 -1.32 -15.68
C ASP A 48 2.91 -0.79 -14.96
N VAL A 49 3.05 0.32 -14.23
CA VAL A 49 1.92 0.97 -13.54
C VAL A 49 1.20 1.92 -14.48
N SER A 50 -0.11 1.72 -14.63
CA SER A 50 -0.95 2.55 -15.47
C SER A 50 -0.93 4.03 -15.03
N PRO A 51 -0.63 4.97 -15.95
CA PRO A 51 -0.72 6.41 -15.67
C PRO A 51 -2.13 6.85 -15.25
N ASP A 52 -3.16 6.26 -15.85
CA ASP A 52 -4.56 6.53 -15.50
C ASP A 52 -4.89 6.07 -14.08
N TRP A 53 -4.35 4.93 -13.67
CA TRP A 53 -4.48 4.44 -12.29
C TRP A 53 -3.76 5.38 -11.31
N LEU A 54 -2.56 5.87 -11.64
CA LEU A 54 -1.84 6.86 -10.81
C LEU A 54 -2.60 8.18 -10.67
N ALA A 55 -3.20 8.67 -11.76
CA ALA A 55 -4.04 9.86 -11.73
C ALA A 55 -5.28 9.64 -10.85
N ALA A 56 -5.93 8.48 -10.95
CA ALA A 56 -7.05 8.11 -10.08
C ALA A 56 -6.62 8.01 -8.61
N LEU A 57 -5.47 7.41 -8.32
CA LEU A 57 -4.91 7.30 -6.96
C LEU A 57 -4.72 8.69 -6.32
N ARG A 58 -4.10 9.62 -7.05
CA ARG A 58 -3.84 11.00 -6.59
C ARG A 58 -5.12 11.81 -6.31
N SER A 59 -6.25 11.41 -6.88
CA SER A 59 -7.55 12.07 -6.66
C SER A 59 -8.43 11.35 -5.63
N SER A 60 -7.97 10.22 -5.11
CA SER A 60 -8.75 9.40 -4.18
C SER A 60 -8.69 9.93 -2.75
N SER A 61 -9.83 9.97 -2.07
CA SER A 61 -9.98 10.57 -0.74
C SER A 61 -10.02 9.56 0.40
N GLY A 62 -9.82 8.26 0.12
CA GLY A 62 -9.83 7.23 1.16
C GLY A 62 -9.55 5.82 0.64
N PRO A 63 -9.42 4.84 1.54
CA PRO A 63 -9.18 3.45 1.16
C PRO A 63 -10.36 2.88 0.36
N ASP A 64 -10.07 2.39 -0.85
CA ASP A 64 -11.00 1.63 -1.69
C ASP A 64 -10.34 0.28 -2.00
N PRO A 65 -10.71 -0.80 -1.30
CA PRO A 65 -10.08 -2.10 -1.48
C PRO A 65 -10.23 -2.68 -2.89
N TRP A 66 -11.24 -2.26 -3.65
CA TRP A 66 -11.48 -2.74 -5.00
C TRP A 66 -10.61 -2.04 -6.04
N ARG A 67 -10.13 -0.82 -5.73
CA ARG A 67 -9.26 -0.03 -6.60
C ARG A 67 -7.79 -0.07 -6.19
N HIS A 68 -7.53 -0.17 -4.89
CA HIS A 68 -6.19 -0.06 -4.31
C HIS A 68 -5.69 -1.38 -3.71
N GLY A 69 -6.57 -2.36 -3.51
CA GLY A 69 -6.21 -3.64 -2.91
C GLY A 69 -5.89 -3.56 -1.42
N PHE A 70 -5.05 -4.50 -0.98
CA PHE A 70 -4.66 -4.67 0.40
C PHE A 70 -3.15 -4.90 0.53
N PHE A 71 -2.56 -4.37 1.59
CA PHE A 71 -1.29 -4.87 2.09
C PHE A 71 -1.52 -6.18 2.85
N VAL A 72 -0.69 -7.18 2.58
CA VAL A 72 -0.74 -8.49 3.23
C VAL A 72 0.32 -8.54 4.32
N VAL A 73 -0.13 -8.53 5.58
CA VAL A 73 0.76 -8.48 6.75
C VAL A 73 0.70 -9.81 7.48
N HIS A 74 1.85 -10.40 7.80
CA HIS A 74 1.91 -11.54 8.70
C HIS A 74 1.55 -11.10 10.12
N ARG A 75 0.65 -11.84 10.79
CA ARG A 75 0.21 -11.49 12.15
C ARG A 75 1.36 -11.41 13.16
N GLU A 76 2.39 -12.22 12.95
CA GLU A 76 3.60 -12.25 13.78
C GLU A 76 4.42 -10.95 13.69
N ASN A 77 4.24 -10.16 12.61
CA ASN A 77 4.95 -8.89 12.42
C ASN A 77 4.21 -7.70 13.03
N ARG A 78 3.03 -7.91 13.64
CA ARG A 78 2.21 -6.86 14.27
C ARG A 78 2.50 -6.71 15.78
N SER A 79 3.39 -7.55 16.34
CA SER A 79 3.69 -7.62 17.79
C SER A 79 4.62 -6.54 18.28
#